data_AF-W0E9Y1-F1
#
_entry.id   AF-W0E9Y1-F1
#
_cell.length_a   1.000
_cell.length_b   1.000
_cell.length_c   1.000
_cell.angle_alpha   90.00
_cell.angle_beta   90.00
_cell.angle_gamma   90.00
#
_symmetry.space_group_name_H-M   'P 1'
#
loop_
_entity.id
_entity.type
_entity.pdbx_description
1 polymer ?
#
loop_
_entity_poly.entity_id
_entity_poly.type
_entity_poly.pdbx_seq_one_letter_code
_entity_poly.pdbx_strand_id
1 'polypeptide(L)'
;MKIQLQSIGTIHSPYLPGLPIPHQPPENAPGEFWITLDPEYQAGLDQLLTYRYLYVFFYLDQIKENINLHIHPSWAPEIEVGIFASRSPKRPNPIGLSIVELKGIEGNEILISGIDVYNGTPLLDLKPYIRAIDLKSDANDGWFDQLQDKDHLVAHMLGLQHEHEHEHTHVHNQEHSHKQAHHTHVPSSPKLSRSLRVTSKKTSQK
;
A
#
# COMPACT_ATOMS: atom_id res chain seq x y z
N MET A 1 -18.28 -1.50 27.56
CA MET A 1 -19.23 -1.47 26.44
C MET A 1 -18.60 -2.20 25.26
N LYS A 2 -19.33 -3.05 24.53
CA LYS A 2 -18.87 -3.68 23.28
C LYS A 2 -19.62 -3.05 22.12
N ILE A 3 -18.93 -2.80 21.01
CA ILE A 3 -19.48 -2.25 19.77
C ILE A 3 -19.40 -3.35 18.71
N GLN A 4 -20.45 -3.52 17.91
CA GLN A 4 -20.46 -4.41 16.76
C GLN A 4 -20.47 -3.56 15.50
N LEU A 5 -19.60 -3.89 14.55
CA LEU A 5 -19.50 -3.24 13.25
C LEU A 5 -19.98 -4.21 12.17
N GLN A 6 -20.67 -3.68 11.18
CA GLN A 6 -21.15 -4.42 10.01
C GLN A 6 -20.31 -4.00 8.81
N SER A 7 -19.89 -4.98 8.00
CA SER A 7 -19.25 -4.69 6.71
C SER A 7 -20.28 -4.07 5.76
N ILE A 8 -19.87 -3.07 4.99
CA ILE A 8 -20.71 -2.41 3.97
C ILE A 8 -20.32 -2.77 2.54
N GLY A 9 -19.30 -3.61 2.39
CA GLY A 9 -18.78 -4.05 1.11
C GLY A 9 -17.46 -4.79 1.22
N THR A 10 -16.79 -4.95 0.09
CA THR A 10 -15.53 -5.69 -0.04
C THR A 10 -14.50 -4.87 -0.80
N ILE A 11 -13.26 -4.88 -0.33
CA ILE A 11 -12.12 -4.27 -1.03
C ILE A 11 -11.43 -5.33 -1.88
N HIS A 12 -11.18 -4.98 -3.14
CA HIS A 12 -10.50 -5.82 -4.12
C HIS A 12 -9.13 -5.24 -4.45
N SER A 13 -8.13 -6.12 -4.45
CA SER A 13 -6.74 -5.79 -4.71
C SER A 13 -6.04 -6.97 -5.40
N PRO A 14 -4.86 -6.79 -6.01
CA PRO A 14 -4.09 -7.90 -6.56
C PRO A 14 -3.38 -8.73 -5.48
N TYR A 15 -3.54 -8.38 -4.20
CA TYR A 15 -2.82 -8.98 -3.09
C TYR A 15 -3.58 -10.17 -2.50
N LEU A 16 -3.03 -11.37 -2.60
CA LEU A 16 -3.68 -12.58 -2.09
C LEU A 16 -3.23 -12.89 -0.65
N PRO A 17 -4.15 -13.34 0.23
CA PRO A 17 -3.80 -13.75 1.59
C PRO A 17 -2.65 -14.77 1.61
N GLY A 18 -1.69 -14.55 2.49
CA GLY A 18 -0.52 -15.41 2.65
C GLY A 18 0.66 -15.08 1.74
N LEU A 19 0.52 -14.12 0.82
CA LEU A 19 1.64 -13.55 0.07
C LEU A 19 2.12 -12.24 0.73
N PRO A 20 3.41 -11.86 0.54
CA PRO A 20 3.89 -10.56 0.96
C PRO A 20 3.08 -9.42 0.31
N ILE A 21 2.75 -8.42 1.11
CA ILE A 21 2.09 -7.18 0.68
C ILE A 21 2.98 -5.99 1.03
N PRO A 22 2.90 -4.88 0.29
CA PRO A 22 3.62 -3.68 0.66
C PRO A 22 3.12 -3.15 2.02
N HIS A 23 4.03 -2.59 2.82
CA HIS A 23 3.67 -2.01 4.11
C HIS A 23 2.80 -0.75 3.97
N GLN A 24 2.92 -0.03 2.86
CA GLN A 24 2.11 1.11 2.45
C GLN A 24 1.98 1.10 0.91
N PRO A 25 0.86 1.55 0.32
CA PRO A 25 0.70 1.51 -1.12
C PRO A 25 1.64 2.53 -1.78
N PRO A 26 2.43 2.15 -2.79
CA PRO A 26 3.19 3.11 -3.57
C PRO A 26 2.26 3.96 -4.44
N GLU A 27 2.68 5.18 -4.79
CA GLU A 27 1.88 6.13 -5.58
C GLU A 27 1.35 5.53 -6.89
N ASN A 28 2.16 4.69 -7.55
CA ASN A 28 1.81 3.98 -8.78
C ASN A 28 1.74 2.46 -8.55
N ALA A 29 0.94 2.04 -7.56
CA ALA A 29 0.73 0.61 -7.28
C ALA A 29 0.27 -0.15 -8.53
N PRO A 30 0.99 -1.21 -8.94
CA PRO A 30 0.61 -2.00 -10.11
C PRO A 30 -0.63 -2.84 -9.80
N GLY A 31 -1.50 -3.00 -10.80
CA GLY A 31 -2.72 -3.79 -10.72
C GLY A 31 -3.99 -2.95 -10.60
N GLU A 32 -5.11 -3.66 -10.49
CA GLU A 32 -6.45 -3.06 -10.38
C GLU A 32 -6.90 -3.10 -8.92
N PHE A 33 -7.49 -1.98 -8.48
CA PHE A 33 -7.99 -1.80 -7.13
C PHE A 33 -9.37 -1.19 -7.21
N TRP A 34 -10.34 -1.83 -6.56
CA TRP A 34 -11.70 -1.34 -6.50
C TRP A 34 -12.39 -1.79 -5.23
N ILE A 35 -13.53 -1.18 -4.95
CA ILE A 35 -14.39 -1.50 -3.81
C ILE A 35 -15.76 -1.85 -4.36
N THR A 36 -16.32 -2.97 -3.93
CA THR A 36 -17.71 -3.35 -4.22
C THR A 36 -18.55 -3.08 -2.98
N LEU A 37 -19.47 -2.12 -3.03
CA LEU A 37 -20.44 -1.90 -1.96
C LEU A 37 -21.57 -2.92 -2.02
N ASP A 38 -22.09 -3.32 -0.86
CA ASP A 38 -23.32 -4.11 -0.83
C ASP A 38 -24.48 -3.27 -1.42
N PRO A 39 -25.40 -3.87 -2.20
CA PRO A 39 -26.41 -3.12 -2.96
C PRO A 39 -27.26 -2.15 -2.12
N GLU A 40 -27.51 -2.49 -0.85
CA GLU A 40 -28.29 -1.67 0.09
C GLU A 40 -27.62 -0.34 0.46
N TYR A 41 -26.29 -0.23 0.31
CA TYR A 41 -25.53 1.00 0.59
C TYR A 41 -25.27 1.84 -0.67
N GLN A 42 -25.61 1.35 -1.87
CA GLN A 42 -25.26 2.01 -3.13
C GLN A 42 -25.78 3.46 -3.23
N ALA A 43 -26.97 3.74 -2.69
CA ALA A 43 -27.54 5.10 -2.68
C ALA A 43 -26.66 6.12 -1.92
N GLY A 44 -25.80 5.66 -1.00
CA GLY A 44 -24.85 6.50 -0.26
C GLY A 44 -23.68 7.03 -1.11
N LEU A 45 -23.55 6.59 -2.37
CA LEU A 45 -22.52 7.08 -3.30
C LEU A 45 -22.88 8.42 -3.96
N ASP A 46 -24.09 8.95 -3.72
CA ASP A 46 -24.51 10.22 -4.30
C ASP A 46 -23.49 11.33 -4.02
N GLN A 47 -23.13 12.08 -5.07
CA GLN A 47 -22.12 13.14 -5.06
C GLN A 47 -20.69 12.71 -4.68
N LEU A 48 -20.38 11.42 -4.46
CA LEU A 48 -19.04 10.99 -4.06
C LEU A 48 -17.98 11.30 -5.13
N LEU A 49 -18.35 11.24 -6.42
CA LEU A 49 -17.50 11.61 -7.56
C LEU A 49 -17.07 13.09 -7.58
N THR A 50 -17.66 13.94 -6.73
CA THR A 50 -17.21 15.34 -6.59
C THR A 50 -15.90 15.46 -5.80
N TYR A 51 -15.47 14.39 -5.11
CA TYR A 51 -14.23 14.36 -4.34
C TYR A 51 -13.11 13.63 -5.09
N ARG A 52 -11.87 14.08 -4.86
CA ARG A 52 -10.68 13.47 -5.46
C ARG A 52 -10.10 12.31 -4.63
N TYR A 53 -10.23 12.40 -3.31
CA TYR A 53 -9.65 11.45 -2.38
C TYR A 53 -10.68 11.01 -1.34
N LEU A 54 -10.57 9.76 -0.90
CA LEU A 54 -11.43 9.14 0.10
C LEU A 54 -10.60 8.57 1.24
N TYR A 55 -11.10 8.72 2.46
CA TYR A 55 -10.77 7.81 3.55
C TYR A 55 -11.50 6.49 3.35
N VAL A 56 -10.76 5.39 3.42
CA VAL A 56 -11.28 4.03 3.39
C VAL A 56 -10.98 3.39 4.75
N PHE A 57 -12.02 3.02 5.48
CA PHE A 57 -11.90 2.29 6.74
C PHE A 57 -12.25 0.83 6.51
N PHE A 58 -11.42 -0.08 7.01
CA PHE A 58 -11.57 -1.50 6.73
C PHE A 58 -11.16 -2.35 7.93
N TYR A 59 -11.66 -3.58 7.98
CA TYR A 59 -11.36 -4.52 9.04
C TYR A 59 -10.29 -5.52 8.59
N LEU A 60 -9.17 -5.58 9.32
CA LEU A 60 -8.07 -6.49 9.04
C LEU A 60 -8.38 -7.87 9.64
N ASP A 61 -9.21 -8.62 8.92
CA ASP A 61 -9.77 -9.91 9.33
C ASP A 61 -8.76 -11.07 9.43
N GLN A 62 -7.54 -10.89 8.89
CA GLN A 62 -6.47 -11.89 8.93
C GLN A 62 -5.65 -11.85 10.23
N ILE A 63 -5.86 -10.88 11.11
CA ILE A 63 -5.10 -10.76 12.37
C ILE A 63 -5.64 -11.76 13.40
N LYS A 64 -4.91 -12.86 13.59
CA LYS A 64 -5.28 -13.97 14.51
C LYS A 64 -4.40 -14.06 15.76
N GLU A 65 -3.35 -13.25 15.83
CA GLU A 65 -2.33 -13.32 16.88
C GLU A 65 -2.71 -12.52 18.14
N ASN A 66 -2.06 -12.85 19.25
CA ASN A 66 -2.17 -12.07 20.49
C ASN A 66 -1.63 -10.65 20.29
N ILE A 67 -2.30 -9.69 20.92
CA ILE A 67 -1.97 -8.27 20.81
C ILE A 67 -1.00 -7.88 21.92
N ASN A 68 0.15 -7.33 21.53
CA ASN A 68 1.10 -6.71 22.46
C ASN A 68 0.95 -5.18 22.39
N LEU A 69 0.96 -4.53 23.56
CA LEU A 69 0.84 -3.06 23.64
C LEU A 69 2.16 -2.35 23.28
N HIS A 70 3.26 -3.08 23.24
CA HIS A 70 4.56 -2.64 22.73
C HIS A 70 4.98 -3.53 21.56
N ILE A 71 5.56 -2.94 20.52
CA ILE A 71 5.92 -3.62 19.28
C ILE A 71 7.26 -3.10 18.76
N HIS A 72 7.96 -3.98 18.05
CA HIS A 72 9.08 -3.62 17.19
C HIS A 72 8.58 -3.59 15.74
N PRO A 73 8.57 -2.42 15.05
CA PRO A 73 8.18 -2.36 13.64
C PRO A 73 9.07 -3.26 12.79
N SER A 74 8.50 -3.95 11.81
CA SER A 74 9.24 -4.92 10.97
C SER A 74 10.41 -4.32 10.21
N TRP A 75 10.31 -3.02 9.87
CA TRP A 75 11.33 -2.27 9.16
C TRP A 75 12.27 -1.49 10.10
N ALA A 76 12.05 -1.51 11.42
CA ALA A 76 12.92 -0.93 12.44
C ALA A 76 12.94 -1.80 13.72
N PRO A 77 13.52 -3.01 13.65
CA PRO A 77 13.43 -4.00 14.73
C PRO A 77 14.14 -3.57 16.02
N GLU A 78 15.12 -2.67 15.95
CA GLU A 78 15.87 -2.17 17.12
C GLU A 78 15.06 -1.17 17.97
N ILE A 79 13.94 -0.66 17.46
CA ILE A 79 13.13 0.36 18.14
C ILE A 79 11.87 -0.30 18.69
N GLU A 80 11.67 -0.19 20.01
CA GLU A 80 10.41 -0.56 20.65
C GLU A 80 9.52 0.69 20.81
N VAL A 81 8.27 0.59 20.37
CA VAL A 81 7.27 1.65 20.54
C VAL A 81 5.96 1.10 21.07
N GLY A 82 5.21 1.94 21.77
CA GLY A 82 3.81 1.64 22.08
C GLY A 82 3.01 1.46 20.79
N ILE A 83 2.08 0.51 20.74
CA ILE A 83 1.33 0.18 19.53
C ILE A 83 0.58 1.38 18.94
N PHE A 84 0.12 2.30 19.79
CA PHE A 84 -0.57 3.52 19.38
C PHE A 84 0.35 4.61 18.79
N ALA A 85 1.67 4.49 18.99
CA ALA A 85 2.69 5.30 18.31
C ALA A 85 3.18 4.62 17.00
N SER A 86 2.46 3.63 16.50
CA SER A 86 2.74 2.92 15.25
C SER A 86 1.48 2.73 14.40
N ARG A 87 1.67 2.30 13.15
CA ARG A 87 0.61 1.84 12.24
C ARG A 87 0.52 0.31 12.14
N SER A 88 1.03 -0.42 13.15
CA SER A 88 0.94 -1.89 13.17
C SER A 88 -0.51 -2.36 13.00
N PRO A 89 -0.77 -3.40 12.19
CA PRO A 89 -2.12 -3.96 12.01
C PRO A 89 -2.59 -4.77 13.25
N LYS A 90 -1.68 -5.21 14.13
CA LYS A 90 -1.97 -6.10 15.27
C LYS A 90 -2.54 -5.35 16.48
N ARG A 91 -3.70 -4.69 16.34
CA ARG A 91 -4.28 -3.76 17.33
C ARG A 91 -5.48 -4.34 18.11
N PRO A 92 -5.85 -3.77 19.28
CA PRO A 92 -7.08 -4.11 20.01
C PRO A 92 -8.35 -4.15 19.15
N ASN A 93 -8.48 -3.18 18.23
CA ASN A 93 -9.46 -3.19 17.17
C ASN A 93 -8.68 -3.08 15.86
N PRO A 94 -8.60 -4.16 15.05
CA PRO A 94 -7.78 -4.21 13.85
C PRO A 94 -8.47 -3.46 12.70
N ILE A 95 -8.66 -2.16 12.88
CA ILE A 95 -9.24 -1.24 11.89
C ILE A 95 -8.08 -0.56 11.16
N GLY A 96 -8.05 -0.72 9.85
CA GLY A 96 -7.15 0.00 8.97
C GLY A 96 -7.79 1.27 8.42
N LEU A 97 -6.92 2.15 7.93
CA LEU A 97 -7.26 3.44 7.34
C LEU A 97 -6.29 3.75 6.22
N SER A 98 -6.81 3.95 5.02
CA SER A 98 -6.02 4.42 3.87
C SER A 98 -6.70 5.64 3.24
N ILE A 99 -5.89 6.55 2.70
CA ILE A 99 -6.37 7.61 1.82
C ILE A 99 -6.11 7.15 0.40
N VAL A 100 -7.16 7.06 -0.42
CA VAL A 100 -7.07 6.61 -1.80
C VAL A 100 -7.61 7.67 -2.74
N GLU A 101 -7.06 7.74 -3.93
CA GLU A 101 -7.62 8.51 -5.03
C GLU A 101 -8.88 7.83 -5.56
N LEU A 102 -9.97 8.60 -5.72
CA LEU A 102 -11.16 8.16 -6.44
C LEU A 102 -10.93 8.31 -7.95
N LYS A 103 -11.00 7.20 -8.68
CA LYS A 103 -10.80 7.14 -10.14
C LYS A 103 -12.11 7.10 -10.92
N GLY A 104 -13.15 6.51 -10.34
CA GLY A 104 -14.46 6.37 -10.98
C GLY A 104 -15.45 5.58 -10.13
N ILE A 105 -16.71 5.60 -10.53
CA ILE A 105 -17.79 4.80 -9.92
C ILE A 105 -18.63 4.19 -11.05
N GLU A 106 -18.86 2.89 -10.99
CA GLU A 106 -19.66 2.12 -11.92
C GLU A 106 -20.68 1.28 -11.14
N GLY A 107 -21.94 1.74 -11.07
CA GLY A 107 -22.95 1.07 -10.25
C GLY A 107 -22.62 1.14 -8.75
N ASN A 108 -22.30 -0.01 -8.16
CA ASN A 108 -21.85 -0.16 -6.76
C ASN A 108 -20.33 -0.42 -6.65
N GLU A 109 -19.59 -0.32 -7.76
CA GLU A 109 -18.14 -0.47 -7.79
C GLU A 109 -17.45 0.90 -7.79
N ILE A 110 -16.43 1.06 -6.95
CA ILE A 110 -15.66 2.29 -6.79
C ILE A 110 -14.21 1.99 -7.18
N LEU A 111 -13.76 2.57 -8.28
CA LEU A 111 -12.39 2.40 -8.80
C LEU A 111 -11.45 3.34 -8.04
N ILE A 112 -10.33 2.81 -7.52
CA ILE A 112 -9.43 3.56 -6.62
C ILE A 112 -7.94 3.45 -6.99
N SER A 113 -7.09 4.28 -6.39
CA SER A 113 -5.63 4.05 -6.35
C SER A 113 -5.25 2.83 -5.51
N GLY A 114 -3.96 2.51 -5.47
CA GLY A 114 -3.44 1.43 -4.64
C GLY A 114 -3.85 1.54 -3.18
N ILE A 115 -4.10 0.38 -2.56
CA ILE A 115 -4.41 0.22 -1.15
C ILE A 115 -3.71 -1.05 -0.63
N ASP A 116 -3.19 -0.99 0.59
CA ASP A 116 -2.31 -1.97 1.24
C ASP A 116 -3.08 -3.07 2.00
N VAL A 117 -4.06 -3.69 1.33
CA VAL A 117 -4.90 -4.75 1.92
C VAL A 117 -5.04 -5.97 1.03
N TYR A 118 -5.32 -7.13 1.62
CA TYR A 118 -5.60 -8.34 0.85
C TYR A 118 -6.93 -8.23 0.11
N ASN A 119 -7.02 -8.91 -1.04
CA ASN A 119 -8.26 -9.08 -1.77
C ASN A 119 -9.31 -9.76 -0.88
N GLY A 120 -10.52 -9.18 -0.86
CA GLY A 120 -11.60 -9.66 0.00
C GLY A 120 -11.65 -9.00 1.38
N THR A 121 -10.77 -8.03 1.66
CA THR A 121 -10.78 -7.32 2.96
C THR A 121 -12.14 -6.62 3.16
N PRO A 122 -12.82 -6.83 4.31
CA PRO A 122 -14.10 -6.20 4.60
C PRO A 122 -14.01 -4.67 4.72
N LEU A 123 -14.88 -3.96 4.01
CA LEU A 123 -15.02 -2.52 4.10
C LEU A 123 -15.94 -2.15 5.27
N LEU A 124 -15.51 -1.19 6.10
CA LEU A 124 -16.32 -0.67 7.19
C LEU A 124 -16.99 0.67 6.87
N ASP A 125 -16.25 1.59 6.23
CA ASP A 125 -16.75 2.96 6.01
C ASP A 125 -15.97 3.69 4.91
N LEU A 126 -16.60 4.70 4.31
CA LEU A 126 -16.02 5.61 3.34
C LEU A 126 -16.32 7.05 3.74
N LYS A 127 -15.32 7.93 3.66
CA LYS A 127 -15.51 9.38 3.88
C LYS A 127 -14.74 10.18 2.85
N PRO A 128 -15.26 11.34 2.41
CA PRO A 128 -14.46 12.23 1.58
C PRO A 128 -13.27 12.79 2.38
N TYR A 129 -12.11 12.88 1.72
CA TYR A 129 -11.01 13.70 2.21
C TYR A 129 -11.25 15.15 1.82
N ILE A 130 -11.37 16.03 2.81
CA ILE A 130 -11.66 17.45 2.65
C ILE A 130 -10.39 18.23 2.99
N ARG A 131 -9.68 18.66 1.94
CA ARG A 131 -8.42 19.42 2.04
C ARG A 131 -8.46 20.54 3.09
N ALA A 132 -9.57 21.28 3.18
CA ALA A 132 -9.69 22.43 4.07
C ALA A 132 -9.59 22.08 5.56
N ILE A 133 -9.90 20.84 5.95
CA ILE A 133 -9.93 20.40 7.36
C ILE A 133 -8.91 19.28 7.66
N ASP A 134 -8.61 18.44 6.66
CA ASP A 134 -7.78 17.26 6.83
C ASP A 134 -6.29 17.49 6.57
N LEU A 135 -5.94 18.53 5.79
CA LEU A 135 -4.54 18.87 5.56
C LEU A 135 -3.91 19.48 6.82
N LYS A 136 -2.89 18.80 7.35
CA LYS A 136 -2.05 19.28 8.46
C LYS A 136 -0.64 19.57 7.95
N SER A 137 -0.40 20.80 7.53
CA SER A 137 0.91 21.21 7.00
C SER A 137 2.01 21.29 8.05
N ASP A 138 1.66 21.22 9.33
CA ASP A 138 2.54 21.28 10.49
C ASP A 138 2.77 19.90 11.15
N ALA A 139 2.36 18.81 10.49
CA ALA A 139 2.61 17.45 10.97
C ALA A 139 4.12 17.12 11.06
N ASN A 140 4.48 16.27 12.03
CA ASN A 140 5.82 15.69 12.17
C ASN A 140 5.75 14.15 12.12
N ASP A 141 6.91 13.49 12.10
CA ASP A 141 6.98 12.02 12.03
C ASP A 141 7.23 11.38 13.42
N GLY A 142 7.23 12.19 14.48
CA GLY A 142 7.37 11.73 15.86
C GLY A 142 8.74 11.10 16.13
N TRP A 143 8.75 9.87 16.67
CA TRP A 143 10.00 9.17 17.00
C TRP A 143 10.86 8.85 15.77
N PHE A 144 10.27 8.86 14.56
CA PHE A 144 11.02 8.71 13.31
C PHE A 144 12.02 9.84 13.06
N ASP A 145 11.73 11.05 13.54
CA ASP A 145 12.62 12.21 13.37
C ASP A 145 13.93 12.05 14.16
N GLN A 146 14.02 11.06 15.06
CA GLN A 146 15.21 10.78 15.86
C GLN A 146 16.11 9.69 15.23
N LEU A 147 15.68 9.07 14.13
CA LEU A 147 16.42 7.99 13.48
C LEU A 147 17.54 8.56 12.61
N GLN A 148 18.77 8.07 12.81
CA GLN A 148 19.95 8.57 12.09
C GLN A 148 19.86 8.29 10.57
N ASP A 149 19.23 7.19 10.16
CA ASP A 149 19.05 6.78 8.77
C ASP A 149 17.58 6.83 8.32
N LYS A 150 16.91 7.96 8.60
CA LYS A 150 15.47 8.14 8.31
C LYS A 150 15.11 7.83 6.85
N ASP A 151 15.88 8.34 5.89
CA ASP A 151 15.57 8.15 4.46
C ASP A 151 15.66 6.68 4.03
N HIS A 152 16.62 5.93 4.60
CA HIS A 152 16.76 4.50 4.38
C HIS A 152 15.57 3.72 4.97
N LEU A 153 15.15 4.06 6.19
CA LEU A 153 14.02 3.43 6.87
C LEU A 153 12.68 3.75 6.20
N VAL A 154 12.53 4.96 5.68
CA VAL A 154 11.37 5.35 4.85
C VAL A 154 11.35 4.51 3.57
N ALA A 155 12.50 4.27 2.93
CA ALA A 155 12.56 3.39 1.77
C ALA A 155 12.11 1.95 2.10
N HIS A 156 12.52 1.37 3.23
CA HIS A 156 12.01 0.08 3.70
C HIS A 156 10.50 0.10 3.96
N MET A 157 9.99 1.13 4.64
CA MET A 157 8.56 1.27 4.91
C MET A 157 7.74 1.36 3.61
N LEU A 158 8.24 2.07 2.61
CA LEU A 158 7.56 2.24 1.33
C LEU A 158 7.83 1.09 0.35
N GLY A 159 8.68 0.13 0.71
CA GLY A 159 9.10 -0.97 -0.19
C GLY A 159 9.88 -0.50 -1.41
N LEU A 160 10.59 0.63 -1.31
CA LEU A 160 11.37 1.22 -2.40
C LEU A 160 12.75 0.56 -2.52
N GLN A 161 13.23 0.37 -3.75
CA GLN A 161 14.61 -0.05 -4.00
C GLN A 161 15.58 1.05 -3.58
N HIS A 162 16.64 0.68 -2.85
CA HIS A 162 17.68 1.59 -2.36
C HIS A 162 18.99 0.81 -2.11
N GLU A 163 20.11 1.52 -1.96
CA GLU A 163 21.42 0.91 -1.69
C GLU A 163 21.67 0.73 -0.18
N HIS A 164 22.39 -0.32 0.19
CA HIS A 164 22.79 -0.60 1.57
C HIS A 164 24.26 -0.30 1.76
N GLU A 165 24.61 0.65 2.63
CA GLU A 165 26.00 0.88 3.06
C GLU A 165 26.37 0.05 4.32
N HIS A 166 25.37 -0.53 5.01
CA HIS A 166 25.54 -1.32 6.24
C HIS A 166 24.79 -2.66 6.19
N GLU A 167 25.45 -3.74 6.66
CA GLU A 167 24.83 -5.06 6.80
C GLU A 167 23.82 -5.06 7.95
N HIS A 168 22.53 -5.03 7.63
CA HIS A 168 21.49 -5.46 8.55
C HIS A 168 20.92 -6.79 8.06
N THR A 169 20.81 -7.77 8.96
CA THR A 169 20.18 -9.05 8.66
C THR A 169 18.69 -8.83 8.42
N HIS A 170 18.29 -8.80 7.16
CA HIS A 170 16.89 -8.98 6.79
C HIS A 170 16.49 -10.40 7.18
N VAL A 171 15.71 -10.56 8.25
CA VAL A 171 14.92 -11.79 8.45
C VAL A 171 13.78 -11.75 7.44
N HIS A 172 14.12 -11.96 6.17
CA HIS A 172 13.15 -12.47 5.23
C HIS A 172 12.78 -13.86 5.71
N ASN A 173 11.55 -14.07 6.17
CA ASN A 173 10.96 -15.40 6.21
C ASN A 173 10.82 -15.90 4.76
N GLN A 174 11.95 -16.26 4.16
CA GLN A 174 12.08 -16.93 2.89
C GLN A 174 12.51 -18.36 3.20
N GLU A 175 11.54 -19.25 3.39
CA GLU A 175 11.77 -20.66 3.08
C GLU A 175 11.82 -20.81 1.56
N HIS A 176 12.97 -20.51 0.95
CA HIS A 176 13.27 -20.92 -0.41
C HIS A 176 13.80 -22.36 -0.38
N SER A 177 12.91 -23.31 -0.68
CA SER A 177 13.30 -24.65 -1.11
C SER A 177 13.95 -24.57 -2.49
N HIS A 178 15.27 -24.42 -2.52
CA HIS A 178 16.05 -24.56 -3.75
C HIS A 178 16.05 -26.03 -4.21
N LYS A 179 15.33 -26.34 -5.28
CA LYS A 179 15.77 -27.38 -6.22
C LYS A 179 16.72 -26.74 -7.23
N GLN A 180 17.99 -27.15 -7.15
CA GLN A 180 19.06 -26.79 -8.07
C GLN A 180 18.70 -27.16 -9.51
N ALA A 181 18.92 -26.24 -10.44
CA ALA A 181 19.15 -26.56 -11.84
C ALA A 181 20.32 -25.71 -12.36
N HIS A 182 21.38 -26.41 -12.75
CA HIS A 182 22.61 -25.91 -13.34
C HIS A 182 22.35 -25.04 -14.58
N HIS A 183 22.99 -23.87 -14.67
CA HIS A 183 23.35 -23.30 -15.95
C HIS A 183 24.77 -22.74 -15.96
N THR A 184 25.50 -23.20 -16.97
CA THR A 184 26.93 -23.04 -17.24
C THR A 184 27.26 -21.68 -17.84
N HIS A 185 28.41 -21.14 -17.45
CA HIS A 185 29.07 -19.96 -17.99
C HIS A 185 29.49 -20.15 -19.46
N VAL A 186 29.25 -19.17 -20.34
CA VAL A 186 29.96 -19.00 -21.62
C VAL A 186 30.26 -17.50 -21.83
N PRO A 187 31.45 -17.11 -22.35
CA PRO A 187 31.93 -15.73 -22.32
C PRO A 187 31.63 -14.89 -23.58
N SER A 188 31.96 -13.60 -23.46
CA SER A 188 31.59 -12.40 -24.21
C SER A 188 32.13 -12.19 -25.65
N SER A 189 31.37 -11.35 -26.39
CA SER A 189 31.75 -10.33 -27.42
C SER A 189 31.58 -10.68 -28.92
N PRO A 190 31.43 -9.71 -29.89
CA PRO A 190 31.22 -8.25 -29.80
C PRO A 190 30.09 -7.62 -30.70
N LYS A 191 29.80 -6.35 -30.37
CA LYS A 191 29.11 -5.22 -31.07
C LYS A 191 28.61 -5.38 -32.53
N LEU A 192 27.38 -4.91 -32.77
CA LEU A 192 27.00 -4.22 -34.01
C LEU A 192 25.99 -3.08 -33.76
N SER A 193 26.38 -1.89 -34.19
CA SER A 193 25.63 -0.64 -34.20
C SER A 193 24.55 -0.63 -35.29
N ARG A 194 23.35 -0.09 -35.00
CA ARG A 194 22.50 0.50 -36.05
C ARG A 194 21.66 1.67 -35.50
N SER A 195 22.00 2.85 -36.00
CA SER A 195 21.29 4.12 -35.88
C SER A 195 19.90 4.03 -36.53
N LEU A 196 18.85 4.40 -35.80
CA LEU A 196 17.52 4.67 -36.37
C LEU A 196 17.27 6.18 -36.39
N ARG A 197 17.12 6.69 -37.61
CA ARG A 197 16.84 8.08 -37.99
C ARG A 197 15.33 8.29 -37.93
N VAL A 198 14.83 9.17 -37.07
CA VAL A 198 13.42 9.59 -37.09
C VAL A 198 13.30 10.83 -37.97
N THR A 199 12.53 10.73 -39.05
CA THR A 199 12.17 11.86 -39.92
C THR A 199 10.85 12.48 -39.44
N SER A 200 10.88 13.76 -39.10
CA SER A 200 9.69 14.56 -38.81
C SER A 200 8.94 14.90 -40.10
N LYS A 201 7.68 14.46 -40.25
CA LYS A 201 6.73 15.06 -41.19
C LYS A 201 5.88 16.10 -40.46
N LYS A 202 6.11 17.37 -40.80
CA LYS A 202 5.15 18.47 -40.59
C LYS A 202 3.94 18.21 -41.48
N THR A 203 2.75 18.22 -40.90
CA THR A 203 1.49 18.37 -41.64
C THR A 203 0.91 19.72 -41.28
N SER A 204 0.86 20.60 -42.27
CA SER A 204 0.16 21.88 -42.23
C SER A 204 -1.35 21.63 -42.28
N GLN A 205 -2.12 22.25 -41.41
CA GLN A 205 -3.57 22.40 -41.58
C GLN A 205 -3.91 23.88 -41.71
N LYS A 206 -4.92 24.09 -42.56
CA LYS A 206 -5.48 25.32 -43.12
C LYS A 206 -5.98 26.31 -42.07
#